data_AF-A0A540MKN3-F1
#
_entry.id   AF-A0A540MKN3-F1
#
_cell.length_a   1.000
_cell.length_b   1.000
_cell.length_c   1.000
_cell.angle_alpha   90.00
_cell.angle_beta   90.00
_cell.angle_gamma   90.00
#
_symmetry.space_group_name_H-M   'P 1'
#
loop_
_entity.id
_entity.type
_entity.pdbx_description
1 polymer ?
#
loop_
_entity_poly.entity_id
_entity_poly.type
_entity_poly.pdbx_seq_one_letter_code
_entity_poly.pdbx_strand_id
1 'polypeptide(L)'
;MPTTVSSLFSAYASFAGSMMLVRSIARDLFPQPPSSYIFSKLSRLFSTPFSSITLVIEEFSGAARNQVYAAAEVYLRTINNITPSTHRLRVGKNIRQKTVSLALDNNGQLEDAFDNVNLTWRFKVRKEKSGAEQRQFELSFHKKHKDKVMESYFPYVLARADAIKEEQRVVQLYSRHLMSDTDFKGRCTWGSVNLEHPSTFDMMAMDPVTKRMIVEDLERFVRRREFYKKVGKAWKRGYLLYGSPGTGKSSLIAAMANYLKFDVYDL
;
A
#
# COMPACT_ATOMS: atom_id res chain seq x y z
N MET A 1 -21.74 60.25 34.78
CA MET A 1 -22.15 59.74 33.45
C MET A 1 -22.52 58.26 33.57
N PRO A 2 -23.78 57.89 33.87
CA PRO A 2 -24.19 56.49 33.85
C PRO A 2 -25.02 56.14 32.59
N THR A 3 -25.04 54.84 32.27
CA THR A 3 -26.01 54.12 31.41
C THR A 3 -25.67 53.87 29.93
N THR A 4 -24.81 52.87 29.69
CA THR A 4 -24.77 52.08 28.44
C THR A 4 -25.79 50.93 28.43
N VAL A 5 -26.35 50.55 29.59
CA VAL A 5 -27.23 49.39 29.75
C VAL A 5 -28.61 49.60 29.13
N SER A 6 -29.19 50.80 29.25
CA SER A 6 -30.51 51.14 28.68
C SER A 6 -30.52 51.07 27.14
N SER A 7 -29.43 51.46 26.48
CA SER A 7 -29.27 51.36 25.02
C SER A 7 -29.22 49.91 24.53
N LEU A 8 -28.57 49.02 25.29
CA LEU A 8 -28.51 47.59 24.99
C LEU A 8 -29.86 46.91 25.19
N PHE A 9 -30.60 47.28 26.24
CA PHE A 9 -31.97 46.80 26.46
C PHE A 9 -32.93 47.28 25.38
N SER A 10 -32.81 48.54 24.93
CA SER A 10 -33.59 49.09 23.82
C SER A 10 -33.28 48.36 22.50
N ALA A 11 -32.00 48.17 22.17
CA ALA A 11 -31.59 47.45 20.98
C ALA A 11 -32.07 45.98 21.02
N TYR A 12 -32.01 45.34 22.19
CA TYR A 12 -32.52 43.98 22.37
C TYR A 12 -34.05 43.91 22.25
N ALA A 13 -34.78 44.88 22.80
CA ALA A 13 -36.23 44.94 22.69
C ALA A 13 -36.69 45.19 21.24
N SER A 14 -36.03 46.10 20.52
CA SER A 14 -36.30 46.36 19.10
C SER A 14 -35.96 45.14 18.22
N PHE A 15 -34.85 44.45 18.52
CA PHE A 15 -34.46 43.23 17.83
C PHE A 15 -35.44 42.09 18.09
N ALA A 16 -35.84 41.88 19.34
CA ALA A 16 -36.83 40.86 19.72
C ALA A 16 -38.20 41.15 19.09
N GLY A 17 -38.65 42.42 19.07
CA GLY A 17 -39.88 42.84 18.41
C GLY A 17 -39.87 42.59 16.90
N SER A 18 -38.77 42.95 16.23
CA SER A 18 -38.59 42.67 14.79
C SER A 18 -38.59 41.17 14.49
N MET A 19 -37.89 40.37 15.31
CA MET A 19 -37.80 38.92 15.14
C MET A 19 -39.16 38.23 15.38
N MET A 20 -39.99 38.75 16.29
CA MET A 20 -41.37 38.27 16.48
C MET A 20 -42.29 38.62 15.32
N LEU A 21 -42.17 39.81 14.73
CA LEU A 21 -42.93 40.20 13.53
C LEU A 21 -42.54 39.35 12.31
N VAL A 22 -41.24 39.14 12.09
CA VAL A 22 -40.73 38.24 11.04
C VAL A 22 -41.23 36.81 11.28
N ARG A 23 -41.25 36.34 12.54
CA ARG A 23 -41.78 35.01 12.89
C ARG A 23 -43.30 34.90 12.68
N SER A 24 -44.05 35.98 12.88
CA SER A 24 -45.49 36.04 12.63
C SER A 24 -45.78 35.97 11.13
N ILE A 25 -45.11 36.81 10.34
CA ILE A 25 -45.26 36.83 8.87
C ILE A 25 -44.78 35.51 8.26
N ALA A 26 -43.69 34.93 8.78
CA ALA A 26 -43.20 33.63 8.33
C ALA A 26 -44.16 32.46 8.66
N ARG A 27 -44.95 32.57 9.74
CA ARG A 27 -46.02 31.61 10.07
C ARG A 27 -47.24 31.79 9.17
N ASP A 28 -47.60 33.02 8.83
CA ASP A 28 -48.75 33.32 7.97
C ASP A 28 -48.49 33.00 6.49
N LEU A 29 -47.25 33.14 5.99
CA LEU A 29 -46.90 32.76 4.61
C LEU A 29 -46.65 31.26 4.41
N PHE A 30 -46.26 30.51 5.45
CA PHE A 30 -45.87 29.10 5.33
C PHE A 30 -46.47 28.24 6.47
N PRO A 31 -47.68 27.66 6.29
CA PRO A 31 -48.36 26.87 7.32
C PRO A 31 -47.74 25.49 7.62
N GLN A 32 -46.61 25.12 7.00
CA GLN A 32 -45.87 23.88 7.25
C GLN A 32 -44.35 24.16 7.23
N PRO A 33 -43.53 23.58 8.11
CA PRO A 33 -42.13 24.00 8.27
C PRO A 33 -41.23 23.52 7.12
N PRO A 34 -40.58 24.40 6.32
CA PRO A 34 -39.50 24.00 5.44
C PRO A 34 -38.15 24.05 6.18
N SER A 35 -38.03 23.39 7.34
CA SER A 35 -36.80 23.44 8.14
C SER A 35 -35.65 22.62 7.56
N SER A 36 -35.91 21.70 6.61
CA SER A 36 -34.87 20.89 5.97
C SER A 36 -34.31 21.51 4.68
N TYR A 37 -35.09 22.34 3.99
CA TYR A 37 -34.68 22.85 2.67
C TYR A 37 -33.76 24.07 2.77
N ILE A 38 -34.04 24.99 3.70
CA ILE A 38 -33.25 26.21 3.89
C ILE A 38 -31.87 25.88 4.48
N PHE A 39 -31.79 24.92 5.41
CA PHE A 39 -30.51 24.50 5.99
C PHE A 39 -29.58 23.84 4.96
N SER A 40 -30.13 23.09 3.98
CA SER A 40 -29.33 22.47 2.90
C SER A 40 -28.76 23.46 1.86
N LYS A 41 -29.35 24.66 1.76
CA LYS A 41 -28.83 25.76 0.94
C LYS A 41 -27.89 26.66 1.75
N LEU A 42 -28.14 26.85 3.04
CA LEU A 42 -27.32 27.68 3.92
C LEU A 42 -26.03 26.97 4.36
N SER A 43 -26.05 25.64 4.55
CA SER A 43 -24.82 24.84 4.79
C SER A 43 -23.84 24.88 3.62
N ARG A 44 -24.32 25.13 2.40
CA ARG A 44 -23.47 25.38 1.22
C ARG A 44 -22.76 26.74 1.26
N LEU A 45 -23.32 27.72 1.95
CA LEU A 45 -22.68 29.03 2.16
C LEU A 45 -21.68 29.00 3.33
N PHE A 46 -21.87 28.10 4.30
CA PHE A 46 -20.92 27.83 5.39
C PHE A 46 -19.94 26.68 5.11
N SER A 47 -19.83 26.23 3.85
CA SER A 47 -18.77 25.32 3.42
C SER A 47 -17.46 26.10 3.33
N THR A 48 -16.77 26.25 4.46
CA THR A 48 -15.45 26.87 4.57
C THR A 48 -14.39 26.11 3.75
N PRO A 49 -13.31 26.77 3.28
CA PRO A 49 -12.32 26.24 2.35
C PRO A 49 -11.29 25.29 3.00
N PHE A 50 -11.69 24.51 4.01
CA PHE A 50 -10.86 23.43 4.57
C PHE A 50 -11.03 22.18 3.70
N SER A 51 -10.70 22.28 2.41
CA SER A 51 -10.91 21.16 1.50
C SER A 51 -9.80 20.12 1.67
N SER A 52 -9.97 19.19 2.61
CA SER A 52 -9.31 17.90 2.50
C SER A 52 -9.83 17.19 1.24
N ILE A 53 -8.93 16.57 0.49
CA ILE A 53 -9.24 15.72 -0.64
C ILE A 53 -9.05 14.28 -0.22
N THR A 54 -9.98 13.42 -0.62
CA THR A 54 -9.89 11.97 -0.40
C THR A 54 -9.68 11.30 -1.75
N LEU A 55 -8.55 10.60 -1.92
CA LEU A 55 -8.30 9.74 -3.06
C LEU A 55 -8.82 8.34 -2.74
N VAL A 56 -9.58 7.76 -3.66
CA VAL A 56 -10.10 6.39 -3.55
C VAL A 56 -9.24 5.48 -4.41
N ILE A 57 -8.65 4.47 -3.78
CA ILE A 57 -7.82 3.46 -4.43
C ILE A 57 -8.58 2.14 -4.33
N GLU A 58 -9.18 1.74 -5.44
CA GLU A 58 -9.92 0.49 -5.54
C GLU A 58 -8.97 -0.70 -5.74
N GLU A 59 -9.37 -1.88 -5.23
CA GLU A 59 -8.61 -3.12 -5.39
C GLU A 59 -8.41 -3.52 -6.86
N PHE A 60 -9.42 -3.30 -7.69
CA PHE A 60 -9.40 -3.59 -9.12
C PHE A 60 -9.60 -2.32 -9.93
N SER A 61 -8.75 -2.10 -10.93
CA SER A 61 -8.95 -1.08 -11.95
C SER A 61 -9.48 -1.78 -13.20
N GLY A 62 -10.79 -2.03 -13.24
CA GLY A 62 -11.41 -2.86 -14.28
C GLY A 62 -11.12 -4.35 -14.06
N ALA A 63 -10.52 -5.02 -15.04
CA ALA A 63 -10.22 -6.46 -14.97
C ALA A 63 -8.89 -6.78 -14.25
N ALA A 64 -7.99 -5.81 -14.13
CA ALA A 64 -6.68 -6.01 -13.52
C ALA A 64 -6.67 -5.52 -12.06
N ARG A 65 -5.94 -6.24 -11.20
CA ARG A 65 -5.69 -5.79 -9.83
C ARG A 65 -4.84 -4.52 -9.85
N ASN A 66 -5.23 -3.52 -9.07
CA ASN A 66 -4.56 -2.24 -9.03
C ASN A 66 -3.18 -2.37 -8.36
N GLN A 67 -2.13 -1.97 -9.08
CA GLN A 67 -0.75 -2.04 -8.57
C GLN A 67 -0.54 -1.12 -7.37
N VAL A 68 -1.17 0.06 -7.38
CA VAL A 68 -1.10 1.03 -6.28
C VAL A 68 -1.75 0.46 -5.03
N TYR A 69 -2.88 -0.25 -5.18
CA TYR A 69 -3.54 -0.93 -4.07
C TYR A 69 -2.63 -2.02 -3.47
N ALA A 70 -2.04 -2.85 -4.33
CA ALA A 70 -1.13 -3.91 -3.87
C ALA A 70 0.11 -3.36 -3.17
N ALA A 71 0.67 -2.25 -3.66
CA ALA A 71 1.79 -1.57 -3.02
C ALA A 71 1.38 -0.94 -1.68
N ALA A 72 0.24 -0.25 -1.63
CA ALA A 72 -0.29 0.34 -0.41
C ALA A 72 -0.53 -0.72 0.67
N GLU A 73 -1.07 -1.89 0.31
CA GLU A 73 -1.28 -2.99 1.26
C GLU A 73 0.03 -3.44 1.94
N VAL A 74 1.12 -3.53 1.18
CA VAL A 74 2.44 -3.90 1.70
C VAL A 74 3.03 -2.77 2.55
N TYR A 75 2.94 -1.53 2.07
CA TYR A 75 3.47 -0.35 2.74
C TYR A 75 2.79 -0.07 4.09
N LEU A 76 1.45 -0.11 4.13
CA LEU A 76 0.67 0.17 5.33
C LEU A 76 0.96 -0.80 6.47
N ARG A 77 1.37 -2.04 6.17
CA ARG A 77 1.80 -3.03 7.19
C ARG A 77 3.06 -2.61 7.94
N THR A 78 3.83 -1.66 7.41
CA THR A 78 5.09 -1.17 8.02
C THR A 78 4.91 0.07 8.86
N ILE A 79 3.80 0.79 8.70
CA ILE A 79 3.50 1.99 9.47
C ILE A 79 2.92 1.56 10.81
N ASN A 80 3.64 1.87 11.88
CA ASN A 80 3.25 1.53 13.25
C ASN A 80 2.58 2.69 14.00
N ASN A 81 2.26 3.80 13.32
CA ASN A 81 1.62 4.96 13.94
C ASN A 81 0.10 4.78 13.99
N ILE A 82 -0.35 4.11 15.06
CA ILE A 82 -1.77 3.80 15.25
C ILE A 82 -2.45 5.00 15.88
N THR A 83 -3.44 5.58 15.18
CA THR A 83 -4.28 6.62 15.78
C THR A 83 -5.05 6.02 16.97
N PRO A 84 -5.15 6.70 18.12
CA PRO A 84 -5.87 6.21 19.31
C PRO A 84 -7.35 5.84 19.07
N SER A 85 -7.95 6.33 17.98
CA SER A 85 -9.33 6.04 17.56
C SER A 85 -9.50 4.71 16.82
N THR A 86 -8.44 3.94 16.61
CA THR A 86 -8.49 2.70 15.82
C THR A 86 -8.93 1.53 16.69
N HIS A 87 -10.22 1.20 16.66
CA HIS A 87 -10.79 0.15 17.52
C HIS A 87 -10.50 -1.29 17.07
N ARG A 88 -10.12 -1.50 15.81
CA ARG A 88 -9.88 -2.85 15.26
C ARG A 88 -8.68 -2.85 14.32
N LEU A 89 -7.72 -3.72 14.62
CA LEU A 89 -6.53 -3.97 13.80
C LEU A 89 -6.51 -5.46 13.45
N ARG A 90 -6.25 -5.76 12.18
CA ARG A 90 -5.95 -7.12 11.74
C ARG A 90 -4.50 -7.41 12.07
N VAL A 91 -4.27 -8.57 12.67
CA VAL A 91 -2.93 -8.99 13.06
C VAL A 91 -2.53 -10.14 12.15
N GLY A 92 -1.41 -9.97 11.42
CA GLY A 92 -0.91 -10.96 10.49
C GLY A 92 0.57 -11.21 10.72
N LYS A 93 0.94 -12.48 10.89
CA LYS A 93 2.34 -12.90 10.90
C LYS A 93 2.56 -13.89 9.76
N ASN A 94 3.31 -13.47 8.75
CA ASN A 94 3.85 -14.42 7.79
C ASN A 94 5.00 -15.21 8.44
N ILE A 95 5.22 -16.45 8.00
CA ILE A 95 6.21 -17.41 8.56
C ILE A 95 7.61 -16.79 8.71
N ARG A 96 7.95 -15.78 7.89
CA ARG A 96 9.27 -15.12 7.87
C ARG A 96 9.30 -13.70 8.43
N GLN A 97 8.16 -13.13 8.83
CA GLN A 97 8.17 -11.83 9.49
C GLN A 97 8.63 -12.01 10.95
N LYS A 98 9.80 -11.44 11.30
CA LYS A 98 10.32 -11.44 12.68
C LYS A 98 9.35 -10.73 13.64
N THR A 99 8.70 -9.67 13.14
CA THR A 99 7.70 -8.88 13.85
C THR A 99 6.30 -9.18 13.33
N VAL A 100 5.33 -9.21 14.22
CA VAL A 100 3.92 -9.30 13.82
C VAL A 100 3.54 -8.02 13.07
N SER A 101 3.00 -8.14 11.86
CA SER A 101 2.53 -7.00 11.08
C SER A 101 1.07 -6.68 11.42
N LEU A 102 0.77 -5.41 11.62
CA LEU A 102 -0.57 -4.91 11.85
C LEU A 102 -1.12 -4.43 10.51
N ALA A 103 -2.27 -4.96 10.11
CA ALA A 103 -3.03 -4.53 8.96
C ALA A 103 -4.29 -3.80 9.44
N LEU A 104 -4.76 -2.84 8.66
CA LEU A 104 -6.01 -2.14 8.94
C LEU A 104 -7.19 -3.10 8.82
N ASP A 105 -8.03 -3.17 9.87
CA ASP A 105 -9.34 -3.81 9.79
C ASP A 105 -10.39 -2.84 9.23
N ASN A 106 -11.60 -3.33 8.96
CA ASN A 106 -12.67 -2.53 8.37
C ASN A 106 -12.93 -1.23 9.17
N ASN A 107 -12.93 -0.09 8.49
CA ASN A 107 -13.03 1.28 9.05
C ASN A 107 -11.86 1.73 9.95
N GLY A 108 -10.75 0.99 10.00
CA GLY A 108 -9.53 1.47 10.66
C GLY A 108 -8.98 2.71 9.98
N GLN A 109 -8.43 3.64 10.78
CA GLN A 109 -7.76 4.85 10.32
C GLN A 109 -6.28 4.78 10.71
N LEU A 110 -5.38 5.19 9.82
CA LEU A 110 -3.95 5.23 10.06
C LEU A 110 -3.40 6.57 9.61
N GLU A 111 -2.54 7.16 10.43
CA GLU A 111 -1.87 8.42 10.12
C GLU A 111 -0.44 8.14 9.65
N ASP A 112 -0.13 8.63 8.45
CA ASP A 112 1.21 8.67 7.90
C ASP A 112 1.69 10.12 7.81
N ALA A 113 2.98 10.34 8.02
CA ALA A 113 3.60 11.66 7.95
C ALA A 113 4.72 11.61 6.90
N PHE A 114 4.52 12.31 5.79
CA PHE A 114 5.47 12.36 4.68
C PHE A 114 5.82 13.81 4.35
N ASP A 115 7.09 14.20 4.50
CA ASP A 115 7.60 15.55 4.27
C ASP A 115 6.68 16.69 4.79
N ASN A 116 6.35 16.64 6.08
CA ASN A 116 5.43 17.58 6.76
C ASN A 116 3.98 17.59 6.25
N VAL A 117 3.57 16.56 5.51
CA VAL A 117 2.17 16.33 5.12
C VAL A 117 1.60 15.19 5.94
N ASN A 118 0.55 15.48 6.70
CA ASN A 118 -0.21 14.46 7.40
C ASN A 118 -1.22 13.83 6.44
N LEU A 119 -1.05 12.53 6.24
CA LEU A 119 -1.86 11.70 5.37
C LEU A 119 -2.66 10.74 6.23
N THR A 120 -3.95 10.62 5.95
CA THR A 120 -4.83 9.74 6.69
C THR A 120 -5.31 8.63 5.77
N TRP A 121 -4.87 7.40 6.03
CA TRP A 121 -5.35 6.21 5.36
C TRP A 121 -6.56 5.65 6.07
N ARG A 122 -7.55 5.19 5.31
CA ARG A 122 -8.70 4.48 5.81
C ARG A 122 -8.99 3.27 4.93
N PHE A 123 -9.25 2.13 5.56
CA PHE A 123 -9.67 0.93 4.85
C PHE A 123 -11.19 0.79 4.92
N LYS A 124 -11.85 0.69 3.76
CA LYS A 124 -13.29 0.45 3.67
C LYS A 124 -13.58 -0.80 2.86
N VAL A 125 -14.48 -1.62 3.39
CA VAL A 125 -15.08 -2.73 2.66
C VAL A 125 -16.52 -2.37 2.30
N ARG A 126 -16.78 -2.19 1.00
CA ARG A 126 -18.13 -1.99 0.47
C ARG A 126 -18.71 -3.34 0.09
N LYS A 127 -19.85 -3.70 0.68
CA LYS A 127 -20.61 -4.89 0.25
C LYS A 127 -21.57 -4.49 -0.85
N GLU A 128 -21.43 -5.09 -2.02
CA GLU A 128 -22.41 -4.93 -3.10
C GLU A 128 -23.63 -5.83 -2.87
N LYS A 129 -24.77 -5.46 -3.47
CA LYS A 129 -26.01 -6.24 -3.41
C LYS A 129 -25.86 -7.64 -4.03
N SER A 130 -24.85 -7.84 -4.88
CA SER A 130 -24.52 -9.14 -5.48
C SER A 130 -23.75 -10.09 -4.55
N GLY A 131 -23.48 -9.68 -3.29
CA GLY A 131 -22.66 -10.46 -2.35
C GLY A 131 -21.15 -10.29 -2.54
N ALA A 132 -20.71 -9.57 -3.57
CA ALA A 132 -19.30 -9.23 -3.77
C ALA A 132 -18.82 -8.18 -2.75
N GLU A 133 -17.69 -8.45 -2.09
CA GLU A 133 -17.03 -7.51 -1.19
C GLU A 133 -15.96 -6.75 -1.96
N GLN A 134 -16.17 -5.45 -2.18
CA GLN A 134 -15.17 -4.58 -2.80
C GLN A 134 -14.35 -3.89 -1.72
N ARG A 135 -13.03 -4.12 -1.72
CA ARG A 135 -12.10 -3.50 -0.78
C ARG A 135 -11.52 -2.24 -1.40
N GLN A 136 -11.46 -1.17 -0.62
CA GLN A 136 -10.97 0.14 -1.08
C GLN A 136 -10.13 0.80 0.02
N PHE A 137 -9.05 1.47 -0.39
CA PHE A 137 -8.31 2.38 0.47
C PHE A 137 -8.70 3.82 0.16
N GLU A 138 -9.00 4.60 1.19
CA GLU A 138 -9.21 6.03 1.11
C GLU A 138 -7.99 6.74 1.70
N LEU A 139 -7.39 7.64 0.93
CA LEU A 139 -6.29 8.49 1.38
C LEU A 139 -6.76 9.94 1.46
N SER A 140 -6.90 10.45 2.67
CA SER A 140 -7.36 11.82 2.95
C SER A 140 -6.19 12.72 3.33
N PHE A 141 -6.09 13.89 2.69
CA PHE A 141 -5.06 14.90 2.97
C PHE A 141 -5.50 16.30 2.52
N HIS A 142 -4.73 17.34 2.86
CA HIS A 142 -5.07 18.72 2.48
C HIS A 142 -4.86 18.99 0.97
N LYS A 143 -5.85 19.57 0.27
CA LYS A 143 -5.83 19.75 -1.21
C LYS A 143 -4.58 20.48 -1.75
N LYS A 144 -3.96 21.36 -0.97
CA LYS A 144 -2.71 22.06 -1.33
C LYS A 144 -1.54 21.12 -1.65
N HIS A 145 -1.54 19.90 -1.12
CA HIS A 145 -0.45 18.94 -1.30
C HIS A 145 -0.75 17.90 -2.37
N LYS A 146 -1.81 18.07 -3.18
CA LYS A 146 -2.19 17.10 -4.22
C LYS A 146 -1.04 16.78 -5.17
N ASP A 147 -0.39 17.79 -5.73
CA ASP A 147 0.66 17.58 -6.73
C ASP A 147 1.86 16.86 -6.10
N LYS A 148 2.26 17.26 -4.90
CA LYS A 148 3.30 16.58 -4.11
C LYS A 148 2.94 15.12 -3.83
N VAL A 149 1.71 14.82 -3.43
CA VAL A 149 1.28 13.44 -3.17
C VAL A 149 1.33 12.58 -4.45
N MET A 150 0.93 13.15 -5.58
CA MET A 150 0.94 12.46 -6.88
C MET A 150 2.37 12.24 -7.40
N GLU A 151 3.24 13.25 -7.32
CA GLU A 151 4.57 13.21 -7.92
C GLU A 151 5.65 12.59 -7.03
N SER A 152 5.54 12.71 -5.70
CA SER A 152 6.58 12.21 -4.78
C SER A 152 6.10 11.06 -3.90
N TYR A 153 4.91 11.16 -3.29
CA TYR A 153 4.46 10.18 -2.31
C TYR A 153 4.08 8.84 -2.94
N PHE A 154 3.30 8.81 -4.02
CA PHE A 154 2.95 7.53 -4.68
C PHE A 154 4.19 6.80 -5.23
N PRO A 155 5.12 7.45 -5.95
CA PRO A 155 6.37 6.79 -6.36
C PRO A 155 7.19 6.29 -5.17
N TYR A 156 7.23 7.04 -4.06
CA TYR A 156 7.87 6.59 -2.83
C TYR A 156 7.21 5.33 -2.26
N VAL A 157 5.87 5.29 -2.17
CA VAL A 157 5.12 4.12 -1.68
C VAL A 157 5.34 2.91 -2.57
N LEU A 158 5.33 3.10 -3.90
CA LEU A 158 5.62 2.04 -4.87
C LEU A 158 7.04 1.48 -4.68
N ALA A 159 8.04 2.36 -4.66
CA ALA A 159 9.44 1.97 -4.47
C ALA A 159 9.67 1.28 -3.12
N ARG A 160 9.05 1.79 -2.05
CA ARG A 160 9.15 1.21 -0.71
C ARG A 160 8.49 -0.17 -0.66
N ALA A 161 7.30 -0.31 -1.25
CA ALA A 161 6.60 -1.59 -1.32
C ALA A 161 7.40 -2.63 -2.11
N ASP A 162 8.02 -2.24 -3.21
CA ASP A 162 8.84 -3.15 -4.02
C ASP A 162 10.12 -3.54 -3.29
N ALA A 163 10.79 -2.61 -2.60
CA ALA A 163 11.91 -2.93 -1.72
C ALA A 163 11.53 -3.94 -0.62
N ILE A 164 10.37 -3.77 0.03
CA ILE A 164 9.88 -4.72 1.05
C ILE A 164 9.58 -6.09 0.45
N LYS A 165 8.98 -6.14 -0.74
CA LYS A 165 8.74 -7.41 -1.44
C LYS A 165 10.04 -8.10 -1.80
N GLU A 166 11.06 -7.35 -2.24
CA GLU A 166 12.39 -7.88 -2.55
C GLU A 166 13.10 -8.42 -1.30
N GLU A 167 13.01 -7.71 -0.17
CA GLU A 167 13.52 -8.18 1.12
C GLU A 167 12.85 -9.48 1.58
N GLN A 168 11.53 -9.57 1.40
CA GLN A 168 10.75 -10.76 1.76
C GLN A 168 10.77 -11.86 0.69
N ARG A 169 11.44 -11.63 -0.45
CA ARG A 169 11.42 -12.57 -1.58
C ARG A 169 12.11 -13.87 -1.20
N VAL A 170 11.37 -14.96 -1.36
CA VAL A 170 11.83 -16.32 -1.14
C VAL A 170 12.15 -16.94 -2.48
N VAL A 171 13.39 -17.38 -2.66
CA VAL A 171 13.81 -18.16 -3.81
C VAL A 171 12.99 -19.45 -3.85
N GLN A 172 12.36 -19.72 -4.98
CA GLN A 172 11.63 -20.96 -5.22
C GLN A 172 12.51 -21.96 -5.98
N LEU A 173 12.39 -23.23 -5.62
CA LEU A 173 12.88 -24.36 -6.40
C LEU A 173 11.72 -24.95 -7.18
N TYR A 174 11.82 -24.91 -8.49
CA TYR A 174 10.89 -25.54 -9.40
C TYR A 174 11.48 -26.86 -9.88
N SER A 175 10.73 -27.95 -9.74
CA SER A 175 11.11 -29.25 -10.29
C SER A 175 9.92 -29.87 -11.02
N ARG A 176 10.21 -30.56 -12.12
CA ARG A 176 9.19 -31.27 -12.91
C ARG A 176 8.60 -32.46 -12.16
N HIS A 177 9.33 -33.01 -11.18
CA HIS A 177 8.89 -34.20 -10.42
C HIS A 177 8.05 -33.87 -9.18
N LEU A 178 7.90 -32.60 -8.81
CA LEU A 178 7.08 -32.15 -7.67
C LEU A 178 5.57 -32.10 -8.01
N MET A 179 5.10 -33.08 -8.78
CA MET A 179 3.68 -33.21 -9.13
C MET A 179 2.86 -33.40 -7.84
N SER A 180 1.84 -32.57 -7.66
CA SER A 180 0.78 -32.86 -6.69
C SER A 180 -0.13 -33.93 -7.30
N ASP A 181 -0.46 -34.97 -6.53
CA ASP A 181 -1.32 -36.10 -6.93
C ASP A 181 -2.72 -35.71 -7.47
N THR A 182 -3.10 -34.43 -7.41
CA THR A 182 -4.43 -33.95 -7.80
C THR A 182 -4.60 -33.54 -9.26
N ASP A 183 -3.54 -33.49 -10.08
CA ASP A 183 -3.62 -32.99 -11.45
C ASP A 183 -3.92 -34.10 -12.49
N PHE A 184 -5.17 -34.57 -12.50
CA PHE A 184 -5.74 -35.57 -13.42
C PHE A 184 -5.89 -35.11 -14.89
N LYS A 185 -5.05 -34.20 -15.39
CA LYS A 185 -5.10 -33.69 -16.77
C LYS A 185 -3.73 -33.29 -17.30
N GLY A 186 -2.83 -34.24 -17.55
CA GLY A 186 -1.83 -34.23 -18.63
C GLY A 186 -1.00 -32.96 -18.90
N ARG A 187 -0.92 -32.00 -17.96
CA ARG A 187 -0.12 -30.79 -18.08
C ARG A 187 1.17 -31.02 -17.32
N CYS A 188 2.30 -30.81 -18.00
CA CYS A 188 3.60 -30.69 -17.35
C CYS A 188 3.62 -29.40 -16.51
N THR A 189 2.98 -29.41 -15.34
CA THR A 189 2.96 -28.27 -14.42
C THR A 189 4.20 -28.34 -13.54
N TRP A 190 5.05 -27.33 -13.58
CA TRP A 190 6.20 -27.24 -12.68
C TRP A 190 5.73 -27.16 -11.23
N GLY A 191 6.16 -28.09 -10.37
CA GLY A 191 5.92 -27.99 -8.93
C GLY A 191 6.94 -27.04 -8.30
N SER A 192 6.51 -26.21 -7.34
CA SER A 192 7.34 -25.20 -6.68
C SER A 192 7.43 -25.44 -5.18
N VAL A 193 8.65 -25.37 -4.63
CA VAL A 193 8.91 -25.45 -3.20
C VAL A 193 9.81 -24.30 -2.79
N ASN A 194 9.63 -23.76 -1.57
CA ASN A 194 10.53 -22.75 -1.02
C ASN A 194 11.96 -23.32 -0.91
N LEU A 195 12.94 -22.69 -1.57
CA LEU A 195 14.34 -23.05 -1.44
C LEU A 195 14.90 -22.44 -0.14
N GLU A 196 14.88 -23.22 0.93
CA GLU A 196 15.48 -22.88 2.23
C GLU A 196 16.87 -23.50 2.37
N HIS A 197 17.81 -23.06 1.54
CA HIS A 197 19.19 -23.54 1.63
C HIS A 197 20.04 -22.59 2.51
N PRO A 198 20.73 -23.08 3.55
CA PRO A 198 21.58 -22.25 4.42
C PRO A 198 22.85 -21.71 3.72
N SER A 199 23.06 -22.02 2.43
CA SER A 199 24.28 -21.66 1.74
C SER A 199 24.21 -20.22 1.26
N THR A 200 25.08 -19.41 1.84
CA THR A 200 25.42 -18.06 1.38
C THR A 200 26.86 -18.06 0.88
N PHE A 201 27.24 -17.05 0.09
CA PHE A 201 28.64 -16.87 -0.32
C PHE A 201 29.58 -16.76 0.89
N ASP A 202 29.10 -16.21 2.01
CA ASP A 202 29.90 -16.06 3.23
C ASP A 202 30.19 -17.40 3.90
N MET A 203 29.18 -18.29 3.99
CA MET A 203 29.31 -19.60 4.63
C MET A 203 30.10 -20.61 3.76
N MET A 204 30.23 -20.35 2.46
CA MET A 204 30.91 -21.25 1.53
C MET A 204 32.43 -21.20 1.66
N ALA A 205 33.05 -22.33 1.97
CA ALA A 205 34.50 -22.50 1.95
C ALA A 205 35.01 -22.66 0.52
N MET A 206 35.61 -21.61 -0.03
CA MET A 206 36.26 -21.60 -1.35
C MET A 206 37.38 -20.55 -1.37
N ASP A 207 38.25 -20.63 -2.37
CA ASP A 207 39.30 -19.63 -2.57
C ASP A 207 38.70 -18.20 -2.70
N PRO A 208 39.18 -17.22 -1.90
CA PRO A 208 38.59 -15.89 -1.84
C PRO A 208 38.78 -15.08 -3.13
N VAL A 209 39.78 -15.40 -3.96
CA VAL A 209 39.95 -14.75 -5.27
C VAL A 209 38.86 -15.24 -6.21
N THR A 210 38.69 -16.55 -6.31
CA THR A 210 37.65 -17.19 -7.12
C THR A 210 36.25 -16.74 -6.69
N LYS A 211 36.02 -16.61 -5.38
CA LYS A 211 34.73 -16.15 -4.83
C LYS A 211 34.38 -14.76 -5.33
N ARG A 212 35.33 -13.82 -5.22
CA ARG A 212 35.16 -12.44 -5.68
C ARG A 212 34.91 -12.38 -7.18
N MET A 213 35.66 -13.15 -7.97
CA MET A 213 35.47 -13.21 -9.42
C MET A 213 34.05 -13.65 -9.81
N ILE A 214 33.49 -14.66 -9.14
CA ILE A 214 32.12 -15.12 -9.39
C ILE A 214 31.11 -14.03 -9.01
N VAL A 215 31.23 -13.45 -7.82
CA VAL A 215 30.31 -12.39 -7.34
C VAL A 215 30.34 -11.18 -8.26
N GLU A 216 31.52 -10.70 -8.64
CA GLU A 216 31.69 -9.58 -9.57
C GLU A 216 31.09 -9.86 -10.95
N ASP A 217 31.25 -11.07 -11.48
CA ASP A 217 30.63 -11.46 -12.75
C ASP A 217 29.11 -11.48 -12.67
N LEU A 218 28.54 -11.97 -11.56
CA LEU A 218 27.09 -11.97 -11.32
C LEU A 218 26.54 -10.55 -11.23
N GLU A 219 27.17 -9.67 -10.46
CA GLU A 219 26.77 -8.25 -10.39
C GLU A 219 26.88 -7.56 -11.76
N ARG A 220 27.94 -7.88 -12.52
CA ARG A 220 28.14 -7.36 -13.87
C ARG A 220 27.06 -7.86 -14.83
N PHE A 221 26.63 -9.11 -14.69
CA PHE A 221 25.55 -9.68 -15.48
C PHE A 221 24.21 -8.98 -15.20
N VAL A 222 23.88 -8.75 -13.93
CA VAL A 222 22.66 -8.05 -13.52
C VAL A 222 22.63 -6.62 -14.02
N ARG A 223 23.71 -5.85 -13.81
CA ARG A 223 23.82 -4.43 -14.23
C ARG A 223 23.76 -4.22 -15.74
N ARG A 224 23.99 -5.25 -16.55
CA ARG A 224 24.06 -5.14 -18.02
C ARG A 224 22.74 -5.42 -18.72
N ARG A 225 21.65 -5.70 -18.00
CA ARG A 225 20.35 -6.00 -18.60
C ARG A 225 19.93 -4.99 -19.69
N GLU A 226 20.08 -3.70 -19.40
CA GLU A 226 19.74 -2.59 -20.29
C GLU A 226 20.68 -2.52 -21.50
N PHE A 227 21.95 -2.86 -21.32
CA PHE A 227 22.92 -2.95 -22.40
C PHE A 227 22.55 -4.09 -23.38
N TYR A 228 22.21 -5.27 -22.88
CA TYR A 228 21.74 -6.38 -23.73
C TYR A 228 20.48 -6.00 -24.51
N LYS A 229 19.53 -5.31 -23.85
CA LYS A 229 18.32 -4.78 -24.48
C LYS A 229 18.62 -3.78 -25.60
N LYS A 230 19.56 -2.84 -25.36
CA LYS A 230 19.98 -1.84 -26.37
C LYS A 230 20.65 -2.46 -27.59
N VAL A 231 21.48 -3.49 -27.40
CA VAL A 231 22.20 -4.18 -28.48
C VAL A 231 21.33 -5.26 -29.16
N GLY A 232 20.11 -5.50 -28.67
CA GLY A 232 19.20 -6.50 -29.23
C GLY A 232 19.64 -7.95 -29.01
N LYS A 233 20.56 -8.20 -28.07
CA LYS A 233 21.04 -9.55 -27.74
C LYS A 233 20.26 -10.15 -26.59
N ALA A 234 20.06 -11.46 -26.62
CA ALA A 234 19.42 -12.18 -25.53
C ALA A 234 20.25 -12.05 -24.24
N TRP A 235 19.60 -11.61 -23.16
CA TRP A 235 20.22 -11.48 -21.84
C TRP A 235 20.35 -12.87 -21.18
N LYS A 236 21.45 -13.57 -21.49
CA LYS A 236 21.73 -14.94 -21.04
C LYS A 236 23.19 -15.07 -20.61
N ARG A 237 23.45 -15.88 -19.59
CA ARG A 237 24.79 -16.22 -19.08
C ARG A 237 24.80 -17.68 -18.65
N GLY A 238 25.84 -18.42 -19.04
CA GLY A 238 26.03 -19.82 -18.67
C GLY A 238 27.30 -20.00 -17.84
N TYR A 239 27.23 -20.84 -16.83
CA TYR A 239 28.34 -21.21 -15.96
C TYR A 239 28.53 -22.72 -16.01
N LEU A 240 29.79 -23.19 -16.08
CA LEU A 240 30.15 -24.60 -16.00
C LEU A 240 30.93 -24.81 -14.70
N LEU A 241 30.34 -25.56 -13.76
CA LEU A 241 30.96 -25.92 -12.50
C LEU A 241 31.44 -27.37 -12.58
N TYR A 242 32.76 -27.59 -12.51
CA TYR A 242 33.37 -28.92 -12.62
C TYR A 242 34.24 -29.26 -11.40
N GLY A 243 34.45 -30.55 -11.16
CA GLY A 243 35.24 -31.07 -10.05
C GLY A 243 34.62 -32.32 -9.42
N SER A 244 35.36 -32.98 -8.53
CA SER A 244 34.97 -34.23 -7.87
C SER A 244 33.57 -34.17 -7.22
N PRO A 245 32.83 -35.28 -7.10
CA PRO A 245 31.57 -35.29 -6.34
C PRO A 245 31.80 -34.83 -4.89
N GLY A 246 30.82 -34.14 -4.30
CA GLY A 246 30.92 -33.62 -2.93
C GLY A 246 31.64 -32.27 -2.75
N THR A 247 32.19 -31.66 -3.81
CA THR A 247 32.89 -30.36 -3.73
C THR A 247 31.98 -29.13 -3.58
N GLY A 248 30.71 -29.30 -3.20
CA GLY A 248 29.79 -28.18 -2.96
C GLY A 248 29.26 -27.45 -4.20
N LYS A 249 29.35 -28.04 -5.41
CA LYS A 249 28.84 -27.43 -6.65
C LYS A 249 27.35 -27.04 -6.55
N SER A 250 26.50 -27.94 -6.09
CA SER A 250 25.06 -27.65 -5.91
C SER A 250 24.83 -26.60 -4.83
N SER A 251 25.63 -26.62 -3.75
CA SER A 251 25.60 -25.58 -2.71
C SER A 251 26.02 -24.22 -3.24
N LEU A 252 26.94 -24.16 -4.23
CA LEU A 252 27.33 -22.92 -4.90
C LEU A 252 26.19 -22.38 -5.76
N ILE A 253 25.47 -23.24 -6.48
CA ILE A 253 24.26 -22.85 -7.21
C ILE A 253 23.21 -22.27 -6.25
N ALA A 254 22.98 -22.93 -5.11
CA ALA A 254 22.08 -22.42 -4.09
C ALA A 254 22.53 -21.06 -3.51
N ALA A 255 23.83 -20.88 -3.29
CA ALA A 255 24.39 -19.60 -2.85
C ALA A 255 24.23 -18.49 -3.89
N MET A 256 24.45 -18.79 -5.18
CA MET A 256 24.22 -17.87 -6.30
C MET A 256 22.74 -17.47 -6.38
N ALA A 257 21.83 -18.44 -6.28
CA ALA A 257 20.39 -18.22 -6.30
C ALA A 257 19.93 -17.35 -5.12
N ASN A 258 20.43 -17.63 -3.91
CA ASN A 258 20.15 -16.82 -2.71
C ASN A 258 20.68 -15.38 -2.84
N TYR A 259 21.86 -15.20 -3.41
CA TYR A 259 22.49 -13.88 -3.60
C TYR A 259 21.73 -13.05 -4.65
N LEU A 260 21.38 -13.63 -5.79
CA LEU A 260 20.61 -12.97 -6.85
C LEU A 260 19.10 -12.89 -6.56
N LYS A 261 18.65 -13.64 -5.55
CA LYS A 261 17.24 -13.94 -5.26
C LYS A 261 16.53 -14.65 -6.43
N PHE A 262 17.24 -15.29 -7.35
CA PHE A 262 16.63 -15.92 -8.54
C PHE A 262 16.09 -17.30 -8.22
N ASP A 263 14.90 -17.61 -8.74
CA ASP A 263 14.31 -18.94 -8.63
C ASP A 263 15.14 -19.97 -9.40
N VAL A 264 15.24 -21.17 -8.85
CA VAL A 264 16.01 -22.29 -9.41
C VAL A 264 15.06 -23.22 -10.12
N TYR A 265 15.35 -23.57 -11.36
CA TYR A 265 14.60 -24.55 -12.13
C TYR A 265 15.48 -25.79 -12.33
N ASP A 266 15.07 -26.90 -11.72
CA ASP A 266 15.70 -28.20 -11.84
C ASP A 266 15.01 -29.01 -12.94
N LEU A 267 15.77 -29.38 -13.97
CA LEU A 267 15.27 -29.90 -15.24
C LEU A 267 15.11 -31.43 -15.24
#